data_AF-A0A7Y3B0A4-F1
#
_entry.id   AF-A0A7Y3B0A4-F1
#
_cell.length_a   1.000
_cell.length_b   1.000
_cell.length_c   1.000
_cell.angle_alpha   90.00
_cell.angle_beta   90.00
_cell.angle_gamma   90.00
#
_symmetry.space_group_name_H-M   'P 1'
#
loop_
_entity.id
_entity.type
_entity.pdbx_description
1 polymer ?
#
loop_
_entity_poly.entity_id
_entity_poly.type
_entity_poly.pdbx_seq_one_letter_code
_entity_poly.pdbx_strand_id
1 'polypeptide(L)'
;MLPKILETRINEFLFVNYGIEGTLQRLGGENLNLLIATEQGERYVLKIVTEESANDSAPAEDRLFQHLKRAGFSRDLPTIIKSYKGNINSGIEIHNNDLKVAYLMNYVPGEVLEKNTDISNKLRFDSGRAMASLDRALRGFDDPFAHRKHQWELPQAGRHRDKIAAIENPSDRALVEWAYGHWESVSHHLTELPHQVIHGDANKENLLTKGDRVTGLVDFADVCFNPRICELAVLLAYMMMDQD
;
A
#
# COMPACT_ATOMS: atom_id res chain seq x y z
N MET A 1 2.48 14.87 -16.46
CA MET A 1 3.86 15.39 -16.43
C MET A 1 3.99 16.27 -15.19
N LEU A 2 5.06 16.12 -14.40
CA LEU A 2 5.26 16.94 -13.20
C LEU A 2 5.56 18.39 -13.60
N PRO A 3 5.12 19.40 -12.83
CA PRO A 3 5.56 20.77 -13.04
C PRO A 3 7.09 20.87 -12.92
N LYS A 4 7.76 21.58 -13.85
CA LYS A 4 9.23 21.69 -13.90
C LYS A 4 9.86 22.15 -12.59
N ILE A 5 9.23 23.10 -11.90
CA ILE A 5 9.71 23.60 -10.60
C ILE A 5 9.71 22.51 -9.52
N LEU A 6 8.71 21.64 -9.54
CA LEU A 6 8.60 20.53 -8.60
C LEU A 6 9.68 19.47 -8.90
N GLU A 7 9.87 19.15 -10.17
CA GLU A 7 10.93 18.24 -10.61
C GLU A 7 12.33 18.71 -10.17
N THR A 8 12.65 19.99 -10.35
CA THR A 8 13.92 20.57 -9.88
C THR A 8 14.10 20.39 -8.36
N ARG A 9 13.08 20.74 -7.56
CA ARG A 9 13.15 20.62 -6.09
C ARG A 9 13.30 19.17 -5.62
N ILE A 10 12.64 18.23 -6.28
CA ILE A 10 12.75 16.81 -5.94
C ILE A 10 14.15 16.29 -6.26
N ASN A 11 14.70 16.64 -7.42
CA ASN A 11 16.06 16.24 -7.79
C ASN A 11 17.11 16.84 -6.84
N GLU A 12 16.97 18.12 -6.46
CA GLU A 12 17.81 18.74 -5.42
C GLU A 12 17.70 18.00 -4.08
N PHE A 13 16.48 17.66 -3.65
CA PHE A 13 16.26 16.88 -2.44
C PHE A 13 16.93 15.50 -2.49
N LEU A 14 16.79 14.78 -3.61
CA LEU A 14 17.39 13.46 -3.81
C LEU A 14 18.91 13.52 -3.77
N PHE A 15 19.50 14.50 -4.47
CA PHE A 15 20.94 14.70 -4.49
C PHE A 15 21.49 15.04 -3.10
N VAL A 16 20.88 16.02 -2.40
CA VAL A 16 21.36 16.47 -1.08
C VAL A 16 21.25 15.39 0.00
N ASN A 17 20.17 14.58 -0.02
CA ASN A 17 19.93 13.59 1.03
C ASN A 17 20.53 12.21 0.73
N TYR A 18 20.65 11.85 -0.55
CA TYR A 18 20.97 10.48 -0.99
C TYR A 18 22.03 10.41 -2.10
N GLY A 19 22.44 11.53 -2.69
CA GLY A 19 23.38 11.57 -3.82
C GLY A 19 22.82 10.91 -5.08
N ILE A 20 21.50 10.89 -5.23
CA ILE A 20 20.81 10.26 -6.35
C ILE A 20 20.37 11.33 -7.35
N GLU A 21 20.67 11.08 -8.63
CA GLU A 21 20.16 11.83 -9.77
C GLU A 21 19.43 10.87 -10.71
N GLY A 22 18.30 11.27 -11.26
CA GLY A 22 17.54 10.41 -12.15
C GLY A 22 16.29 11.06 -12.73
N THR A 23 15.64 10.35 -13.65
CA THR A 23 14.36 10.78 -14.22
C THR A 23 13.22 10.44 -13.26
N LEU A 24 12.23 11.33 -13.14
CA LEU A 24 11.08 11.16 -12.28
C LEU A 24 9.84 10.76 -13.08
N GLN A 25 9.17 9.69 -12.64
CA GLN A 25 7.88 9.27 -13.16
C GLN A 25 6.86 9.17 -12.03
N ARG A 26 5.72 9.87 -12.16
CA ARG A 26 4.60 9.72 -11.24
C ARG A 26 4.02 8.32 -11.32
N LEU A 27 3.94 7.65 -10.17
CA LEU A 27 3.19 6.42 -9.99
C LEU A 27 1.74 6.73 -9.60
N GLY A 28 0.87 5.74 -9.77
CA GLY A 28 -0.51 5.80 -9.28
C GLY A 28 -0.60 5.93 -7.76
N GLY A 29 -1.83 6.06 -7.26
CA GLY A 29 -2.13 6.21 -5.84
C GLY A 29 -2.39 7.64 -5.38
N GLU A 30 -2.99 7.75 -4.19
CA GLU A 30 -3.43 9.01 -3.59
C GLU A 30 -2.25 9.94 -3.23
N ASN A 31 -1.18 9.36 -2.69
CA ASN A 31 0.03 10.08 -2.30
C ASN A 31 0.96 10.34 -3.49
N LEU A 32 1.84 11.35 -3.35
CA LEU A 32 2.86 11.64 -4.36
C LEU A 32 3.97 10.59 -4.34
N ASN A 33 3.74 9.51 -5.09
CA ASN A 33 4.68 8.42 -5.31
C ASN A 33 5.42 8.62 -6.63
N LEU A 34 6.75 8.57 -6.59
CA LEU A 34 7.61 8.84 -7.74
C LEU A 34 8.59 7.70 -7.95
N LEU A 35 8.54 7.07 -9.11
CA LEU A 35 9.62 6.21 -9.59
C LEU A 35 10.78 7.09 -10.04
N ILE A 36 11.96 6.78 -9.52
CA ILE A 36 13.23 7.39 -9.90
C ILE A 36 14.01 6.33 -10.66
N ALA A 37 14.51 6.68 -11.84
CA ALA A 37 15.42 5.86 -12.61
C ALA A 37 16.73 6.62 -12.85
N THR A 38 17.84 6.08 -12.36
CA THR A 38 19.18 6.63 -12.54
C THR A 38 19.74 6.26 -13.92
N GLU A 39 20.76 6.98 -14.38
CA GLU A 39 21.46 6.63 -15.63
C GLU A 39 22.15 5.26 -15.55
N GLN A 40 22.54 4.84 -14.34
CA GLN A 40 23.18 3.56 -14.05
C GLN A 40 22.18 2.39 -14.01
N GLY A 41 20.88 2.67 -14.17
CA GLY A 41 19.82 1.66 -14.22
C GLY A 41 19.23 1.28 -12.86
N GLU A 42 19.74 1.87 -11.77
CA GLU A 42 19.14 1.73 -10.44
C GLU A 42 17.78 2.43 -10.38
N ARG A 43 16.87 1.86 -9.58
CA ARG A 43 15.51 2.39 -9.42
C ARG A 43 15.12 2.52 -7.96
N TYR A 44 14.37 3.58 -7.68
CA TYR A 44 13.89 3.92 -6.36
C TYR A 44 12.45 4.40 -6.40
N VAL A 45 11.75 4.34 -5.26
CA VAL A 45 10.44 4.96 -5.08
C VAL A 45 10.56 6.02 -4.01
N LEU A 46 10.26 7.27 -4.36
CA LEU A 46 10.13 8.37 -3.41
C LEU A 46 8.65 8.57 -3.11
N LYS A 47 8.29 8.41 -1.84
CA LYS A 47 6.96 8.76 -1.34
C LYS A 47 7.03 10.15 -0.71
N ILE A 48 6.09 11.02 -1.08
CA ILE A 48 5.95 12.35 -0.50
C ILE A 48 4.54 12.51 0.07
N VAL A 49 4.48 12.74 1.38
CA VAL A 49 3.24 12.76 2.17
C VAL A 49 3.21 13.98 3.09
N THR A 50 2.10 14.20 3.79
CA THR A 50 2.00 15.24 4.83
C THR A 50 2.91 14.92 6.01
N GLU A 51 3.36 15.94 6.74
CA GLU A 51 4.24 15.76 7.90
C GLU A 51 3.61 14.87 8.98
N GLU A 52 2.33 15.09 9.29
CA GLU A 52 1.55 14.25 10.22
C GLU A 52 1.59 12.78 9.80
N SER A 53 1.32 12.48 8.53
CA SER A 53 1.35 11.11 8.03
C SER A 53 2.75 10.51 8.05
N ALA A 54 3.80 11.27 7.71
CA ALA A 54 5.16 10.73 7.60
C ALA A 54 5.82 10.39 8.94
N ASN A 55 5.52 11.16 9.99
CA ASN A 55 6.12 10.94 11.31
C ASN A 55 5.74 9.57 11.88
N ASP A 56 4.58 9.06 11.50
CA ASP A 56 4.11 7.73 11.93
C ASP A 56 4.31 6.66 10.84
N SER A 57 3.95 6.94 9.58
CA SER A 57 3.95 5.92 8.51
C SER A 57 5.33 5.41 8.12
N ALA A 58 6.31 6.29 7.85
CA ALA A 58 7.61 5.84 7.37
C ALA A 58 8.37 5.02 8.44
N PRO A 59 8.44 5.44 9.72
CA PRO A 59 9.02 4.60 10.77
C PRO A 59 8.26 3.29 11.00
N ALA A 60 6.93 3.28 10.86
CA ALA A 60 6.13 2.06 10.99
C ALA A 60 6.41 1.08 9.85
N GLU A 61 6.45 1.56 8.60
CA GLU A 61 6.84 0.75 7.43
C GLU A 61 8.25 0.18 7.59
N ASP A 62 9.24 0.97 8.06
CA ASP A 62 10.60 0.47 8.33
C ASP A 62 10.59 -0.68 9.36
N ARG A 63 9.86 -0.52 10.48
CA ARG A 63 9.73 -1.56 11.51
C ARG A 63 9.01 -2.80 10.97
N LEU A 64 7.98 -2.63 10.15
CA LEU A 64 7.24 -3.71 9.51
C LEU A 64 8.15 -4.52 8.57
N PHE A 65 8.90 -3.86 7.68
CA PHE A 65 9.80 -4.56 6.76
C PHE A 65 10.91 -5.30 7.50
N GLN A 66 11.45 -4.70 8.56
CA GLN A 66 12.42 -5.38 9.42
C GLN A 66 11.81 -6.60 10.13
N HIS A 67 10.56 -6.52 10.59
CA HIS A 67 9.86 -7.67 11.17
C HIS A 67 9.68 -8.78 10.15
N LEU A 68 9.13 -8.48 8.97
CA LEU A 68 8.90 -9.46 7.90
C LEU A 68 10.19 -10.16 7.47
N LYS A 69 11.29 -9.40 7.35
CA LYS A 69 12.62 -9.95 7.05
C LYS A 69 13.09 -10.91 8.15
N ARG A 70 12.94 -10.55 9.43
CA ARG A 70 13.31 -11.41 10.57
C ARG A 70 12.45 -12.67 10.66
N ALA A 71 11.17 -12.56 10.30
CA ALA A 71 10.23 -13.68 10.24
C ALA A 71 10.47 -14.62 9.04
N GLY A 72 11.41 -14.30 8.15
CA GLY A 72 11.75 -15.11 6.99
C GLY A 72 10.71 -15.03 5.87
N PHE A 73 9.98 -13.91 5.75
CA PHE A 73 9.09 -13.68 4.62
C PHE A 73 9.89 -13.67 3.31
N SER A 74 9.47 -14.48 2.35
CA SER A 74 10.30 -14.87 1.20
C SER A 74 9.97 -14.13 -0.10
N ARG A 75 9.01 -13.21 -0.10
CA ARG A 75 8.68 -12.38 -1.26
C ARG A 75 9.39 -11.05 -1.14
N ASP A 76 9.67 -10.42 -2.27
CA ASP A 76 10.35 -9.14 -2.31
C ASP A 76 9.46 -8.06 -1.69
N LEU A 77 10.10 -7.17 -0.92
CA LEU A 77 9.45 -6.06 -0.21
C LEU A 77 10.25 -4.78 -0.46
N PRO A 78 9.59 -3.61 -0.36
CA PRO A 78 10.30 -2.37 -0.20
C PRO A 78 11.14 -2.39 1.08
N THR A 79 12.19 -1.61 1.08
CA THR A 79 12.99 -1.28 2.25
C THR A 79 13.29 0.20 2.20
N ILE A 80 13.25 0.84 3.37
CA ILE A 80 13.55 2.25 3.48
C ILE A 80 15.06 2.47 3.30
N ILE A 81 15.39 3.39 2.42
CA ILE A 81 16.74 3.89 2.22
C ILE A 81 16.90 5.13 3.09
N LYS A 82 17.82 5.05 4.05
CA LYS A 82 18.13 6.17 4.94
C LYS A 82 18.99 7.19 4.22
N SER A 83 18.81 8.47 4.56
CA SER A 83 19.67 9.54 4.05
C SER A 83 21.11 9.37 4.54
N TYR A 84 22.05 10.14 4.00
CA TYR A 84 23.45 10.16 4.50
C TYR A 84 23.57 10.54 5.98
N LYS A 85 22.55 11.21 6.54
CA LYS A 85 22.47 11.54 7.98
C LYS A 85 21.85 10.42 8.82
N GLY A 86 21.45 9.31 8.19
CA GLY A 86 20.79 8.18 8.85
C GLY A 86 19.29 8.37 9.10
N ASN A 87 18.67 9.42 8.56
CA ASN A 87 17.25 9.69 8.76
C ASN A 87 16.38 8.77 7.87
N ILE A 88 15.24 8.32 8.40
CA ILE A 88 14.23 7.54 7.66
C ILE A 88 13.46 8.43 6.68
N ASN A 89 13.21 9.68 7.08
CA ASN A 89 12.50 10.67 6.28
C ASN A 89 13.17 12.05 6.42
N SER A 90 12.87 12.96 5.50
CA SER A 90 13.36 14.34 5.51
C SER A 90 12.26 15.28 5.00
N GLY A 91 12.24 16.51 5.52
CA GLY A 91 11.34 17.55 5.01
C GLY A 91 11.68 17.95 3.56
N ILE A 92 10.64 18.24 2.77
CA ILE A 92 10.75 18.75 1.41
C ILE A 92 9.70 19.86 1.20
N GLU A 93 10.10 20.97 0.58
CA GLU A 93 9.19 22.05 0.24
C GLU A 93 8.71 21.91 -1.22
N ILE A 94 7.41 21.75 -1.44
CA ILE A 94 6.87 21.45 -2.78
C ILE A 94 6.28 22.69 -3.46
N HIS A 95 5.43 23.43 -2.75
CA HIS A 95 4.75 24.63 -3.27
C HIS A 95 4.40 25.60 -2.12
N ASN A 96 4.55 26.91 -2.32
CA ASN A 96 4.18 27.96 -1.34
C ASN A 96 4.67 27.73 0.11
N ASN A 97 5.83 27.11 0.30
CA ASN A 97 6.37 26.71 1.61
C ASN A 97 5.52 25.66 2.35
N ASP A 98 4.66 24.93 1.66
CA ASP A 98 4.03 23.73 2.21
C ASP A 98 5.12 22.69 2.47
N LEU A 99 5.51 22.60 3.74
CA LEU A 99 6.41 21.57 4.22
C LEU A 99 5.70 20.23 4.13
N LYS A 100 6.27 19.34 3.31
CA LYS A 100 5.91 17.94 3.23
C LYS A 100 7.07 17.13 3.75
N VAL A 101 6.86 15.83 3.89
CA VAL A 101 7.92 14.90 4.27
C VAL A 101 8.05 13.84 3.20
N ALA A 102 9.29 13.52 2.88
CA ALA A 102 9.64 12.54 1.88
C ALA A 102 10.57 11.48 2.44
N TYR A 103 10.38 10.24 1.97
CA TYR A 103 11.22 9.10 2.32
C TYR A 103 11.40 8.22 1.09
N LEU A 104 12.60 7.64 1.00
CA LEU A 104 13.04 6.88 -0.17
C LEU A 104 12.99 5.39 0.12
N MET A 105 12.57 4.61 -0.87
CA MET A 105 12.56 3.16 -0.84
C MET A 105 13.29 2.59 -2.05
N ASN A 106 13.83 1.38 -1.92
CA ASN A 106 14.24 0.64 -3.11
C ASN A 106 13.03 0.31 -3.98
N TYR A 107 13.24 0.28 -5.30
CA TYR A 107 12.27 -0.29 -6.20
C TYR A 107 12.22 -1.82 -6.03
N VAL A 108 11.02 -2.39 -6.06
CA VAL A 108 10.81 -3.84 -6.04
C VAL A 108 10.53 -4.29 -7.48
N PRO A 109 11.35 -5.20 -8.06
CA PRO A 109 11.17 -5.63 -9.44
C PRO A 109 9.97 -6.57 -9.60
N GLY A 110 9.20 -6.35 -10.65
CA GLY A 110 8.10 -7.23 -11.06
C GLY A 110 7.05 -6.49 -11.87
N GLU A 111 6.11 -7.23 -12.43
CA GLU A 111 4.96 -6.66 -13.12
C GLU A 111 3.77 -6.63 -12.15
N VAL A 112 3.13 -5.47 -12.01
CA VAL A 112 1.90 -5.37 -11.21
C VAL A 112 0.85 -6.33 -11.75
N LEU A 113 0.18 -7.05 -10.85
CA LEU A 113 -0.81 -8.06 -11.19
C LEU A 113 -1.90 -7.51 -12.10
N GLU A 114 -2.25 -6.23 -11.96
CA GLU A 114 -3.24 -5.52 -12.78
C GLU A 114 -2.97 -5.59 -14.28
N LYS A 115 -1.72 -5.75 -14.70
CA LYS A 115 -1.37 -5.91 -16.12
C LYS A 115 -1.74 -7.29 -16.68
N ASN A 116 -2.11 -8.25 -15.85
CA ASN A 116 -2.55 -9.56 -16.28
C ASN A 116 -4.06 -9.54 -16.57
N THR A 117 -4.42 -9.58 -17.86
CA THR A 117 -5.82 -9.60 -18.29
C THR A 117 -6.49 -10.98 -18.13
N ASP A 118 -5.70 -12.05 -18.04
CA ASP A 118 -6.17 -13.42 -17.81
C ASP A 118 -5.48 -13.99 -16.57
N ILE A 119 -6.10 -13.79 -15.40
CA ILE A 119 -5.53 -14.24 -14.13
C ILE A 119 -5.75 -15.76 -14.02
N SER A 120 -4.70 -16.53 -14.29
CA SER A 120 -4.78 -17.99 -14.24
C SER A 120 -5.15 -18.53 -12.85
N ASN A 121 -5.75 -19.72 -12.78
CA ASN A 121 -6.02 -20.40 -11.50
C ASN A 121 -4.76 -20.63 -10.66
N LYS A 122 -3.59 -20.80 -11.32
CA LYS A 122 -2.31 -20.95 -10.62
C LYS A 122 -1.90 -19.64 -9.95
N LEU A 123 -2.08 -18.51 -10.64
CA LEU A 123 -1.80 -17.20 -10.11
C LEU A 123 -2.75 -16.87 -8.95
N ARG A 124 -4.06 -17.12 -9.08
CA ARG A 124 -5.03 -16.97 -7.98
C ARG A 124 -4.60 -17.75 -6.74
N PHE A 125 -4.20 -19.02 -6.93
CA PHE A 125 -3.71 -19.86 -5.85
C PHE A 125 -2.40 -19.33 -5.23
N ASP A 126 -1.45 -18.88 -6.05
CA ASP A 126 -0.19 -18.32 -5.53
C ASP A 126 -0.40 -16.99 -4.79
N SER A 127 -1.34 -16.15 -5.23
CA SER A 127 -1.71 -14.93 -4.52
C SER A 127 -2.28 -15.24 -3.14
N GLY A 128 -3.20 -16.20 -3.03
CA GLY A 128 -3.69 -16.68 -1.73
C GLY A 128 -2.57 -17.22 -0.84
N ARG A 129 -1.61 -17.98 -1.40
CA ARG A 129 -0.43 -18.45 -0.65
C ARG A 129 0.48 -17.31 -0.21
N ALA A 130 0.70 -16.30 -1.06
CA ALA A 130 1.56 -15.16 -0.76
C ALA A 130 0.98 -14.36 0.41
N MET A 131 -0.32 -14.05 0.38
CA MET A 131 -0.99 -13.32 1.46
C MET A 131 -1.08 -14.14 2.75
N ALA A 132 -1.36 -15.45 2.67
CA ALA A 132 -1.31 -16.32 3.85
C ALA A 132 0.10 -16.43 4.47
N SER A 133 1.15 -16.35 3.64
CA SER A 133 2.54 -16.30 4.11
C SER A 133 2.87 -14.95 4.76
N LEU A 134 2.33 -13.85 4.23
CA LEU A 134 2.47 -12.52 4.82
C LEU A 134 1.80 -12.49 6.20
N ASP A 135 0.55 -12.93 6.28
CA ASP A 135 -0.22 -13.03 7.53
C ASP A 135 0.50 -13.84 8.60
N ARG A 136 1.18 -14.92 8.19
CA ARG A 136 1.97 -15.74 9.11
C ARG A 136 3.22 -15.01 9.59
N ALA A 137 3.88 -14.30 8.67
CA ALA A 137 5.09 -13.53 8.97
C ALA A 137 4.79 -12.28 9.81
N LEU A 138 3.57 -11.75 9.79
CA LEU A 138 3.11 -10.65 10.64
C LEU A 138 2.63 -11.10 12.03
N ARG A 139 2.66 -12.40 12.34
CA ARG A 139 2.19 -12.91 13.63
C ARG A 139 3.00 -12.30 14.78
N GLY A 140 2.31 -11.60 15.67
CA GLY A 140 2.93 -10.96 16.84
C GLY A 140 3.68 -9.66 16.50
N PHE A 141 3.63 -9.20 15.24
CA PHE A 141 3.93 -7.82 14.93
C PHE A 141 2.81 -6.94 15.47
N ASP A 142 3.18 -5.85 16.11
CA ASP A 142 2.25 -4.83 16.59
C ASP A 142 2.93 -3.47 16.50
N ASP A 143 2.18 -2.44 16.15
CA ASP A 143 2.69 -1.09 15.96
C ASP A 143 1.58 -0.06 16.20
N PRO A 144 1.82 1.04 16.94
CA PRO A 144 0.84 2.10 17.15
C PRO A 144 0.22 2.63 15.84
N PHE A 145 1.00 2.70 14.76
CA PHE A 145 0.50 3.14 13.47
C PHE A 145 -0.62 2.23 12.95
N ALA A 146 -0.53 0.91 13.16
CA ALA A 146 -1.53 -0.04 12.71
C ALA A 146 -2.88 0.10 13.45
N HIS A 147 -2.90 0.74 14.63
CA HIS A 147 -4.11 1.01 15.41
C HIS A 147 -4.72 2.39 15.15
N ARG A 148 -4.16 3.18 14.23
CA ARG A 148 -4.80 4.43 13.78
C ARG A 148 -6.17 4.10 13.18
N LYS A 149 -7.11 5.03 13.28
CA LYS A 149 -8.42 4.90 12.63
C LYS A 149 -8.24 5.02 11.11
N HIS A 150 -8.30 3.89 10.41
CA HIS A 150 -8.11 3.83 8.97
C HIS A 150 -9.46 3.83 8.23
N GLN A 151 -9.64 4.62 7.17
CA GLN A 151 -10.95 4.78 6.52
C GLN A 151 -11.50 3.50 5.88
N TRP A 152 -10.63 2.54 5.55
CA TRP A 152 -11.01 1.33 4.83
C TRP A 152 -11.14 0.07 5.71
N GLU A 153 -11.16 0.22 7.04
CA GLU A 153 -11.41 -0.91 7.96
C GLU A 153 -12.79 -1.53 7.71
N LEU A 154 -12.82 -2.78 7.25
CA LEU A 154 -14.06 -3.52 6.99
C LEU A 154 -15.00 -3.63 8.20
N PRO A 155 -14.55 -3.83 9.46
CA PRO A 155 -15.45 -3.82 10.61
C PRO A 155 -16.13 -2.47 10.87
N GLN A 156 -15.64 -1.40 10.25
CA GLN A 156 -16.18 -0.04 10.39
C GLN A 156 -16.82 0.46 9.08
N ALA A 157 -17.06 -0.41 8.09
CA ALA A 157 -17.55 -0.01 6.76
C ALA A 157 -18.85 0.81 6.83
N GLY A 158 -19.71 0.58 7.82
CA GLY A 158 -20.94 1.33 8.06
C GLY A 158 -20.78 2.85 8.14
N ARG A 159 -19.57 3.37 8.44
CA ARG A 159 -19.28 4.82 8.43
C ARG A 159 -19.41 5.50 7.06
N HIS A 160 -19.54 4.72 5.99
CA HIS A 160 -19.69 5.22 4.63
C HIS A 160 -21.10 4.99 4.06
N ARG A 161 -22.04 4.47 4.86
CA ARG A 161 -23.39 4.12 4.42
C ARG A 161 -24.20 5.34 3.96
N ASP A 162 -23.93 6.51 4.54
CA ASP A 162 -24.54 7.78 4.12
C ASP A 162 -24.13 8.21 2.70
N LYS A 163 -22.93 7.80 2.24
CA LYS A 163 -22.44 8.10 0.89
C LYS A 163 -23.18 7.35 -0.23
N ILE A 164 -23.99 6.34 0.10
CA ILE A 164 -24.82 5.61 -0.89
C ILE A 164 -25.73 6.56 -1.66
N ALA A 165 -26.18 7.65 -1.03
CA ALA A 165 -27.02 8.66 -1.67
C ALA A 165 -26.35 9.36 -2.87
N ALA A 166 -25.02 9.33 -2.97
CA ALA A 166 -24.27 9.90 -4.08
C ALA A 166 -24.21 8.98 -5.32
N ILE A 167 -24.65 7.72 -5.22
CA ILE A 167 -24.65 6.77 -6.35
C ILE A 167 -25.86 7.08 -7.23
N GLU A 168 -25.63 7.63 -8.42
CA GLU A 168 -26.71 8.07 -9.32
C GLU A 168 -27.51 6.91 -9.94
N ASN A 169 -26.83 5.84 -10.35
CA ASN A 169 -27.46 4.68 -10.96
C ASN A 169 -28.28 3.89 -9.91
N PRO A 170 -29.61 3.74 -10.08
CA PRO A 170 -30.45 3.05 -9.11
C PRO A 170 -30.08 1.58 -8.90
N SER A 171 -29.62 0.88 -9.93
CA SER A 171 -29.23 -0.53 -9.83
C SER A 171 -27.95 -0.69 -9.01
N ASP A 172 -26.95 0.17 -9.26
CA ASP A 172 -25.70 0.16 -8.50
C ASP A 172 -25.95 0.56 -7.04
N ARG A 173 -26.83 1.53 -6.81
CA ARG A 173 -27.26 1.93 -5.47
C ARG A 173 -27.91 0.76 -4.73
N ALA A 174 -28.87 0.07 -5.35
CA ALA A 174 -29.55 -1.07 -4.75
C ALA A 174 -28.58 -2.22 -4.44
N LEU A 175 -27.59 -2.46 -5.31
CA LEU A 175 -26.54 -3.47 -5.09
C LEU A 175 -25.67 -3.11 -3.88
N VAL A 176 -25.25 -1.86 -3.75
CA VAL A 176 -24.47 -1.40 -2.60
C VAL A 176 -25.30 -1.45 -1.31
N GLU A 177 -26.57 -1.04 -1.34
CA GLU A 177 -27.48 -1.17 -0.19
C GLU A 177 -27.65 -2.63 0.25
N TRP A 178 -27.82 -3.55 -0.71
CA TRP A 178 -27.88 -4.98 -0.45
C TRP A 178 -26.59 -5.49 0.20
N ALA A 179 -25.42 -5.08 -0.29
CA ALA A 179 -24.13 -5.47 0.29
C ALA A 179 -23.95 -4.92 1.72
N TYR A 180 -24.35 -3.68 1.99
CA TYR A 180 -24.36 -3.12 3.34
C TYR A 180 -25.30 -3.87 4.28
N GLY A 181 -26.47 -4.33 3.81
CA GLY A 181 -27.37 -5.17 4.61
C GLY A 181 -26.73 -6.50 5.01
N HIS A 182 -25.97 -7.14 4.10
CA HIS A 182 -25.21 -8.35 4.42
C HIS A 182 -24.10 -8.07 5.43
N TRP A 183 -23.32 -7.01 5.21
CA TRP A 183 -22.29 -6.58 6.13
C TRP A 183 -22.84 -6.30 7.53
N GLU A 184 -23.95 -5.58 7.64
CA GLU A 184 -24.58 -5.22 8.92
C GLU A 184 -24.94 -6.48 9.72
N SER A 185 -25.47 -7.51 9.05
CA SER A 185 -25.84 -8.79 9.66
C SER A 185 -24.65 -9.58 10.26
N VAL A 186 -23.42 -9.31 9.81
CA VAL A 186 -22.20 -10.01 10.27
C VAL A 186 -21.21 -9.10 11.00
N SER A 187 -21.41 -7.79 10.98
CA SER A 187 -20.47 -6.77 11.48
C SER A 187 -20.05 -6.98 12.94
N HIS A 188 -20.99 -7.34 13.83
CA HIS A 188 -20.70 -7.65 15.23
C HIS A 188 -19.80 -8.88 15.38
N HIS A 189 -20.06 -9.94 14.62
CA HIS A 189 -19.23 -11.15 14.66
C HIS A 189 -17.85 -10.91 14.08
N LEU A 190 -17.73 -10.02 13.09
CA LEU A 190 -16.47 -9.68 12.47
C LEU A 190 -15.47 -9.11 13.49
N THR A 191 -15.93 -8.29 14.46
CA THR A 191 -15.07 -7.74 15.52
C THR A 191 -14.66 -8.75 16.59
N GLU A 192 -15.26 -9.95 16.63
CA GLU A 192 -14.91 -11.02 17.56
C GLU A 192 -13.88 -12.00 16.98
N LEU A 193 -13.63 -11.94 15.68
CA LEU A 193 -12.70 -12.85 15.00
C LEU A 193 -11.23 -12.58 15.38
N PRO A 194 -10.31 -13.53 15.15
CA PRO A 194 -8.89 -13.31 15.42
C PRO A 194 -8.31 -12.12 14.65
N HIS A 195 -7.78 -11.13 15.38
CA HIS A 195 -7.15 -9.94 14.82
C HIS A 195 -5.63 -10.09 14.73
N GLN A 196 -5.05 -9.37 13.78
CA GLN A 196 -3.62 -9.11 13.69
C GLN A 196 -3.38 -7.86 12.83
N VAL A 197 -2.13 -7.40 12.76
CA VAL A 197 -1.74 -6.47 11.70
C VAL A 197 -1.83 -7.20 10.34
N ILE A 198 -2.51 -6.59 9.39
CA ILE A 198 -2.70 -7.08 8.02
C ILE A 198 -2.27 -6.00 7.01
N HIS A 199 -2.04 -6.35 5.74
CA HIS A 199 -1.68 -5.38 4.69
C HIS A 199 -2.81 -4.36 4.45
N GLY A 200 -4.07 -4.81 4.52
CA GLY A 200 -5.27 -3.97 4.42
C GLY A 200 -5.69 -3.65 2.99
N ASP A 201 -4.77 -3.71 2.03
CA ASP A 201 -5.02 -3.33 0.62
C ASP A 201 -4.31 -4.24 -0.41
N ALA A 202 -4.57 -5.55 -0.37
CA ALA A 202 -3.99 -6.52 -1.31
C ALA A 202 -4.67 -6.49 -2.70
N ASN A 203 -4.68 -5.32 -3.34
CA ASN A 203 -5.24 -5.09 -4.66
C ASN A 203 -4.29 -5.50 -5.80
N LYS A 204 -4.78 -5.42 -7.05
CA LYS A 204 -4.02 -5.84 -8.25
C LYS A 204 -2.80 -4.94 -8.56
N GLU A 205 -2.73 -3.72 -8.05
CA GLU A 205 -1.56 -2.84 -8.22
C GLU A 205 -0.44 -3.15 -7.22
N ASN A 206 -0.80 -3.67 -6.03
CA ASN A 206 0.12 -3.91 -4.92
C ASN A 206 0.80 -5.29 -4.94
N LEU A 207 0.32 -6.21 -5.77
CA LEU A 207 0.92 -7.53 -5.97
C LEU A 207 1.82 -7.51 -7.21
N LEU A 208 3.11 -7.80 -7.03
CA LEU A 208 4.06 -7.95 -8.13
C LEU A 208 4.16 -9.41 -8.55
N THR A 209 4.24 -9.64 -9.86
CA THR A 209 4.16 -10.97 -10.46
C THR A 209 5.28 -11.22 -11.47
N LYS A 210 5.55 -12.51 -11.69
CA LYS A 210 6.35 -13.04 -12.80
C LYS A 210 5.74 -14.36 -13.26
N GLY A 211 4.96 -14.30 -14.35
CA GLY A 211 4.09 -15.41 -14.75
C GLY A 211 3.08 -15.73 -13.65
N ASP A 212 2.84 -17.02 -13.39
CA ASP A 212 1.86 -17.48 -12.38
C ASP A 212 2.34 -17.39 -10.92
N ARG A 213 3.26 -16.47 -10.61
CA ARG A 213 3.84 -16.33 -9.27
C ARG A 213 3.84 -14.88 -8.83
N VAL A 214 3.35 -14.65 -7.62
CA VAL A 214 3.59 -13.41 -6.86
C VAL A 214 5.05 -13.42 -6.40
N THR A 215 5.80 -12.40 -6.79
CA THR A 215 7.22 -12.23 -6.48
C THR A 215 7.46 -11.21 -5.39
N GLY A 216 6.61 -10.20 -5.29
CA GLY A 216 6.73 -9.15 -4.28
C GLY A 216 5.41 -8.49 -3.94
N LEU A 217 5.43 -7.73 -2.85
CA LEU A 217 4.31 -6.91 -2.37
C LEU A 217 4.81 -5.49 -2.19
N VAL A 218 4.00 -4.50 -2.54
CA VAL A 218 4.32 -3.09 -2.39
C VAL A 218 3.16 -2.35 -1.75
N ASP A 219 3.46 -1.14 -1.29
CA ASP A 219 2.54 -0.20 -0.66
C ASP A 219 1.84 -0.66 0.62
N PHE A 220 2.53 -0.46 1.75
CA PHE A 220 2.04 -0.80 3.09
C PHE A 220 1.42 0.40 3.82
N ALA A 221 1.01 1.45 3.09
CA ALA A 221 0.43 2.65 3.66
C ALA A 221 -0.91 2.38 4.40
N ASP A 222 -1.61 1.32 4.00
CA ASP A 222 -2.93 0.93 4.50
C ASP A 222 -2.87 -0.18 5.56
N VAL A 223 -1.67 -0.53 6.02
CA VAL A 223 -1.48 -1.54 7.06
C VAL A 223 -2.34 -1.20 8.27
N CYS A 224 -3.09 -2.17 8.80
CA CYS A 224 -3.99 -1.90 9.92
C CYS A 224 -4.17 -3.14 10.80
N PHE A 225 -4.53 -2.94 12.06
CA PHE A 225 -4.92 -4.00 12.97
C PHE A 225 -6.40 -4.35 12.74
N ASN A 226 -6.66 -5.52 12.18
CA ASN A 226 -8.00 -5.91 11.72
C ASN A 226 -8.21 -7.43 11.90
N PRO A 227 -9.46 -7.96 11.84
CA PRO A 227 -9.67 -9.38 11.71
C PRO A 227 -8.88 -9.93 10.52
N ARG A 228 -8.10 -10.99 10.72
CA ARG A 228 -7.25 -11.55 9.66
C ARG A 228 -8.03 -11.92 8.40
N ILE A 229 -9.30 -12.32 8.56
CA ILE A 229 -10.16 -12.67 7.43
C ILE A 229 -10.39 -11.50 6.46
N CYS A 230 -10.26 -10.25 6.93
CA CYS A 230 -10.40 -9.06 6.10
C CYS A 230 -9.34 -9.00 4.99
N GLU A 231 -8.11 -9.46 5.26
CA GLU A 231 -7.04 -9.54 4.26
C GLU A 231 -7.44 -10.43 3.07
N LEU A 232 -8.01 -11.60 3.37
CA LEU A 232 -8.52 -12.51 2.35
C LEU A 232 -9.73 -11.92 1.60
N ALA A 233 -10.65 -11.25 2.32
CA ALA A 233 -11.82 -10.64 1.70
C ALA A 233 -11.44 -9.56 0.69
N VAL A 234 -10.47 -8.70 1.03
CA VAL A 234 -9.91 -7.67 0.14
C VAL A 234 -9.28 -8.32 -1.10
N LEU A 235 -8.39 -9.30 -0.90
CA LEU A 235 -7.76 -10.01 -2.01
C LEU A 235 -8.79 -10.63 -2.96
N LEU A 236 -9.82 -11.31 -2.42
CA LEU A 236 -10.85 -11.96 -3.23
C LEU A 236 -11.67 -10.95 -4.03
N ALA A 237 -12.05 -9.82 -3.43
CA ALA A 237 -12.78 -8.78 -4.14
C ALA A 237 -12.03 -8.32 -5.39
N TYR A 238 -10.74 -8.01 -5.26
CA TYR A 238 -9.92 -7.57 -6.40
C TYR A 238 -9.64 -8.69 -7.42
N MET A 239 -9.52 -9.94 -6.97
CA MET A 239 -9.34 -11.10 -7.86
C MET A 239 -10.59 -11.44 -8.66
N MET A 240 -11.77 -11.01 -8.21
CA MET A 240 -13.04 -11.21 -8.90
C MET A 240 -13.41 -10.04 -9.82
N MET A 241 -12.89 -8.84 -9.57
CA MET A 241 -13.14 -7.67 -10.42
C MET A 241 -12.62 -7.90 -11.84
N ASP A 242 -13.44 -7.51 -12.82
CA ASP A 242 -13.15 -7.60 -14.27
C ASP A 242 -12.85 -9.04 -14.72
N GLN A 243 -13.43 -10.02 -14.04
CA GLN A 243 -13.36 -11.44 -14.41
C GLN A 243 -14.78 -11.94 -14.71
N ASP A 244 -14.89 -12.78 -15.73
CA ASP A 244 -16.15 -13.44 -16.14
C ASP A 244 -16.52 -14.63 -15.24
#